data_AF-W1WHC8-F1
#
_entry.id   AF-W1WHC8-F1
#
_cell.length_a   1.000
_cell.length_b   1.000
_cell.length_c   1.000
_cell.angle_alpha   90.00
_cell.angle_beta   90.00
_cell.angle_gamma   90.00
#
_symmetry.space_group_name_H-M   'P 1'
#
loop_
_entity.id
_entity.type
_entity.pdbx_description
1 polymer ?
#
loop_
_entity_poly.entity_id
_entity_poly.type
_entity_poly.pdbx_seq_one_letter_code
_entity_poly.pdbx_strand_id
1 'polypeptide(L)'
;GVHDSSLVDPNIKTLEGVKGVILTSDQVQVVFGPGKAHRAAKAMSELLGEAPVQDAAEIAAQNKRQLKAKQTSGVQQFLAKFATIFTPLIPGFIAAGLLLGIATLIATVMHVPADAQGTLPDALNFMKVFSKGLFTFLVILVGYNAAQAFGGTGVNGAIIAALFLLGYNPAATTGYYAGFHDFFGLPIDPRGNIIGVLIAAWACARIEGMVRRFMPDDLDMLLTSLITLLITATLAYLIIMPLGGWLFEGMSWLFMHLNSNPFGCAVLAGLFLIAVVFG
;
A
#
# COMPACT_ATOMS: atom_id res chain seq x y z
N GLY A 1 8.80 -27.54 -24.55
CA GLY A 1 7.83 -28.23 -23.69
C GLY A 1 8.38 -29.58 -23.29
N VAL A 2 7.81 -30.23 -22.29
CA VAL A 2 8.15 -31.61 -21.94
C VAL A 2 7.66 -32.52 -23.07
N HIS A 3 8.57 -32.94 -23.94
CA HIS A 3 8.22 -33.77 -25.11
C HIS A 3 7.90 -35.22 -24.73
N ASP A 4 8.39 -35.69 -23.58
CA ASP A 4 8.14 -37.04 -23.08
C ASP A 4 8.08 -37.05 -21.55
N SER A 5 6.88 -37.27 -21.01
CA SER A 5 6.63 -37.31 -19.57
C SER A 5 7.15 -38.58 -18.88
N SER A 6 7.53 -39.62 -19.64
CA SER A 6 8.05 -40.88 -19.09
C SER A 6 9.50 -40.76 -18.60
N LEU A 7 10.23 -39.73 -19.05
CA LEU A 7 11.61 -39.43 -18.65
C LEU A 7 11.70 -38.65 -17.32
N VAL A 8 10.57 -38.27 -16.73
CA VAL A 8 10.56 -37.56 -15.45
C VAL A 8 10.75 -38.56 -14.32
N ASP A 9 11.84 -38.41 -13.57
CA ASP A 9 12.15 -39.30 -12.45
C ASP A 9 11.01 -39.26 -11.38
N PRO A 10 10.34 -40.39 -11.11
CA PRO A 10 9.25 -40.46 -10.14
C PRO A 10 9.71 -40.19 -8.70
N ASN A 11 11.01 -40.32 -8.40
CA ASN A 11 11.57 -40.12 -7.07
C ASN A 11 11.71 -38.63 -6.69
N ILE A 12 11.42 -37.69 -7.59
CA ILE A 12 11.43 -36.26 -7.26
C ILE A 12 10.43 -35.94 -6.15
N LYS A 13 9.32 -36.69 -6.06
CA LYS A 13 8.31 -36.53 -4.99
C LYS A 13 8.82 -36.96 -3.61
N THR A 14 9.85 -37.80 -3.53
CA THR A 14 10.39 -38.32 -2.27
C THR A 14 11.54 -37.47 -1.72
N LEU A 15 11.97 -36.44 -2.47
CA LEU A 15 13.02 -35.53 -2.03
C LEU A 15 12.56 -34.64 -0.88
N GLU A 16 13.45 -34.42 0.09
CA GLU A 16 13.15 -33.64 1.28
C GLU A 16 12.80 -32.18 0.92
N GLY A 17 11.58 -31.76 1.29
CA GLY A 17 11.10 -30.39 1.05
C GLY A 17 10.26 -30.20 -0.21
N VAL A 18 10.14 -31.22 -1.07
CA VAL A 18 9.17 -31.26 -2.17
C VAL A 18 7.80 -31.62 -1.60
N LYS A 19 6.81 -30.74 -1.77
CA LYS A 19 5.42 -30.96 -1.34
C LYS A 19 4.55 -31.59 -2.41
N GLY A 20 4.99 -31.56 -3.66
CA GLY A 20 4.27 -32.17 -4.77
C GLY A 20 4.99 -31.96 -6.09
N VAL A 21 4.64 -32.78 -7.08
CA VAL A 21 5.08 -32.63 -8.47
C VAL A 21 3.84 -32.71 -9.34
N ILE A 22 3.59 -31.68 -10.12
CA ILE A 22 2.48 -31.57 -11.07
C ILE A 22 3.08 -31.69 -12.47
N LEU A 23 2.60 -32.66 -13.23
CA LEU A 23 2.95 -32.84 -14.63
C LEU A 23 1.83 -32.23 -15.48
N THR A 24 2.14 -31.20 -16.24
CA THR A 24 1.27 -30.66 -17.29
C THR A 24 1.84 -31.06 -18.65
N SER A 25 1.01 -31.13 -19.69
CA SER A 25 1.39 -31.56 -21.05
C SER A 25 2.65 -30.90 -21.59
N ASP A 26 2.95 -29.67 -21.15
CA ASP A 26 4.10 -28.89 -21.61
C ASP A 26 5.18 -28.61 -20.55
N GLN A 27 4.96 -28.90 -19.27
CA GLN A 27 5.84 -28.49 -18.16
C GLN A 27 5.82 -29.45 -16.96
N VAL A 28 6.98 -29.62 -16.30
CA VAL A 28 7.09 -30.26 -14.98
C VAL A 28 7.15 -29.17 -13.91
N GLN A 29 6.20 -29.15 -12.99
CA GLN A 29 6.17 -28.19 -11.89
C GLN A 29 6.43 -28.89 -10.55
N VAL A 30 7.51 -28.51 -9.88
CA VAL A 30 7.86 -29.00 -8.54
C VAL A 30 7.39 -27.98 -7.50
N VAL A 31 6.57 -28.41 -6.55
CA VAL A 31 5.94 -27.56 -5.54
C VAL A 31 6.74 -27.62 -4.25
N PHE A 32 7.19 -26.46 -3.76
CA PHE A 32 7.85 -26.31 -2.47
C PHE A 32 6.96 -25.55 -1.48
N GLY A 33 7.21 -25.72 -0.17
CA GLY A 33 6.56 -24.91 0.85
C GLY A 33 6.90 -23.40 0.76
N PRO A 34 6.07 -22.52 1.32
CA PRO A 34 6.34 -21.07 1.36
C PRO A 34 7.73 -20.81 1.99
N GLY A 35 8.55 -20.01 1.32
CA GLY A 35 9.95 -19.71 1.69
C GLY A 35 11.02 -20.69 1.15
N LYS A 36 10.67 -21.93 0.76
CA LYS A 36 11.59 -22.88 0.11
C LYS A 36 11.58 -22.77 -1.43
N ALA A 37 10.45 -22.35 -2.00
CA ALA A 37 10.28 -22.17 -3.44
C ALA A 37 11.29 -21.19 -4.06
N HIS A 38 11.49 -20.03 -3.42
CA HIS A 38 12.42 -19.01 -3.93
C HIS A 38 13.89 -19.48 -3.90
N ARG A 39 14.28 -20.24 -2.86
CA ARG A 39 15.63 -20.82 -2.77
C ARG A 39 15.87 -21.89 -3.83
N ALA A 40 14.90 -22.77 -4.04
CA ALA A 40 15.00 -23.81 -5.07
C ALA A 40 15.07 -23.22 -6.47
N ALA A 41 14.26 -22.20 -6.76
CA ALA A 41 14.30 -21.50 -8.04
C ALA A 41 15.66 -20.83 -8.29
N LYS A 42 16.24 -20.18 -7.26
CA LYS A 42 17.57 -19.57 -7.33
C LYS A 42 18.68 -20.58 -7.62
N ALA A 43 18.72 -21.67 -6.87
CA ALA A 43 19.70 -22.73 -7.09
C ALA A 43 19.58 -23.37 -8.50
N MET A 44 18.36 -23.51 -9.02
CA MET A 44 18.14 -24.06 -10.36
C MET A 44 18.59 -23.11 -11.48
N SER A 45 18.35 -21.80 -11.33
CA SER A 45 18.85 -20.77 -12.26
C SER A 45 20.38 -20.71 -12.26
N GLU A 46 21.03 -20.85 -11.09
CA GLU A 46 22.49 -20.92 -10.98
C GLU A 46 23.06 -22.16 -11.71
N LEU A 47 22.38 -23.32 -11.63
CA LEU A 47 22.80 -24.55 -12.30
C LEU A 47 22.60 -24.55 -13.82
N LEU A 48 21.57 -23.85 -14.30
CA LEU A 48 21.24 -23.78 -15.73
C LEU A 48 22.07 -22.73 -16.50
N GLY A 49 22.87 -21.93 -15.80
CA GLY A 49 23.70 -20.89 -16.42
C GLY A 49 22.90 -19.74 -17.03
N GLU A 50 21.59 -19.67 -16.78
CA GLU A 50 20.71 -18.58 -17.21
C GLU A 50 20.55 -17.55 -16.08
N ALA A 51 20.77 -16.27 -16.41
CA ALA A 51 20.54 -15.15 -15.51
C ALA A 51 19.04 -14.97 -15.19
N PRO A 52 18.74 -14.18 -14.14
CA PRO A 52 18.15 -14.66 -12.90
C PRO A 52 16.72 -15.21 -13.04
N VAL A 53 16.38 -16.11 -12.10
CA VAL A 53 15.01 -16.53 -11.75
C VAL A 53 13.99 -15.44 -12.02
N GLN A 54 12.95 -15.77 -12.80
CA GLN A 54 11.76 -14.92 -12.92
C GLN A 54 11.31 -14.48 -11.53
N ASP A 55 11.33 -13.17 -11.32
CA ASP A 55 11.13 -12.56 -10.03
C ASP A 55 9.80 -13.04 -9.44
N ALA A 56 9.69 -13.16 -8.10
CA ALA A 56 8.43 -13.53 -7.47
C ALA A 56 7.27 -12.57 -7.86
N ALA A 57 7.63 -11.37 -8.33
CA ALA A 57 6.74 -10.39 -8.95
C ALA A 57 6.08 -10.88 -10.26
N GLU A 58 6.76 -11.70 -11.06
CA GLU A 58 6.28 -12.20 -12.36
C GLU A 58 5.28 -13.37 -12.19
N ILE A 59 5.53 -14.25 -11.21
CA ILE A 59 4.59 -15.30 -10.80
C ILE A 59 3.34 -14.67 -10.13
N ALA A 60 3.51 -13.62 -9.34
CA ALA A 60 2.40 -12.82 -8.81
C ALA A 60 1.63 -12.11 -9.92
N ALA A 61 2.30 -11.65 -10.99
CA ALA A 61 1.68 -11.06 -12.16
C ALA A 61 0.86 -12.09 -12.97
N GLN A 62 1.34 -13.33 -13.11
CA GLN A 62 0.60 -14.42 -13.75
C GLN A 62 -0.65 -14.83 -12.95
N ASN A 63 -0.53 -14.95 -11.62
CA ASN A 63 -1.70 -15.19 -10.75
C ASN A 63 -2.72 -14.02 -10.78
N LYS A 64 -2.23 -12.76 -10.85
CA LYS A 64 -3.09 -11.59 -11.07
C LYS A 64 -3.83 -11.65 -12.40
N ARG A 65 -3.20 -12.15 -13.47
CA ARG A 65 -3.84 -12.30 -14.80
C ARG A 65 -4.93 -13.38 -14.77
N GLN A 66 -4.70 -14.50 -14.07
CA GLN A 66 -5.71 -15.56 -13.92
C GLN A 66 -6.89 -15.15 -13.03
N LEU A 67 -6.67 -14.32 -12.01
CA LEU A 67 -7.74 -13.73 -11.19
C LEU A 67 -8.54 -12.67 -11.95
N LYS A 68 -7.89 -11.82 -12.75
CA LYS A 68 -8.56 -10.82 -13.61
C LYS A 68 -9.50 -11.45 -14.64
N ALA A 69 -9.20 -12.65 -15.14
CA ALA A 69 -10.06 -13.37 -16.08
C ALA A 69 -11.38 -13.87 -15.47
N LYS A 70 -11.51 -13.92 -14.12
CA LYS A 70 -12.74 -14.32 -13.42
C LYS A 70 -13.58 -13.16 -12.89
N GLN A 71 -13.18 -11.90 -13.09
CA GLN A 71 -13.86 -10.74 -12.50
C GLN A 71 -14.68 -9.96 -13.54
N THR A 72 -16.00 -10.17 -13.55
CA THR A 72 -16.93 -9.60 -14.54
C THR A 72 -17.66 -8.33 -14.08
N SER A 73 -17.59 -7.95 -12.80
CA SER A 73 -18.28 -6.76 -12.26
C SER A 73 -17.32 -5.59 -11.99
N GLY A 74 -17.73 -4.36 -12.32
CA GLY A 74 -16.96 -3.12 -12.09
C GLY A 74 -16.59 -2.89 -10.62
N VAL A 75 -17.43 -3.32 -9.68
CA VAL A 75 -17.14 -3.30 -8.24
C VAL A 75 -15.98 -4.24 -7.91
N GLN A 76 -15.94 -5.41 -8.55
CA GLN A 76 -14.89 -6.40 -8.33
C GLN A 76 -13.53 -5.92 -8.85
N GLN A 77 -13.53 -5.21 -9.99
CA GLN A 77 -12.32 -4.57 -10.52
C GLN A 77 -11.82 -3.43 -9.63
N PHE A 78 -12.71 -2.62 -9.08
CA PHE A 78 -12.36 -1.60 -8.09
C PHE A 78 -11.73 -2.24 -6.85
N LEU A 79 -12.37 -3.26 -6.27
CA LEU A 79 -11.85 -4.00 -5.11
C LEU A 79 -10.50 -4.67 -5.40
N ALA A 80 -10.28 -5.19 -6.62
CA ALA A 80 -9.00 -5.79 -6.99
C ALA A 80 -7.87 -4.75 -7.14
N LYS A 81 -8.19 -3.57 -7.69
CA LYS A 81 -7.25 -2.44 -7.72
C LYS A 81 -6.95 -1.98 -6.30
N PHE A 82 -7.97 -1.82 -5.47
CA PHE A 82 -7.83 -1.45 -4.07
C PHE A 82 -6.94 -2.45 -3.31
N ALA A 83 -7.21 -3.75 -3.42
CA ALA A 83 -6.40 -4.80 -2.80
C ALA A 83 -4.93 -4.74 -3.25
N THR A 84 -4.67 -4.38 -4.51
CA THR A 84 -3.30 -4.23 -5.04
C THR A 84 -2.51 -3.11 -4.33
N ILE A 85 -3.18 -2.07 -3.83
CA ILE A 85 -2.56 -0.94 -3.13
C ILE A 85 -2.10 -1.35 -1.73
N PHE A 86 -2.88 -2.18 -1.05
CA PHE A 86 -2.63 -2.58 0.34
C PHE A 86 -1.85 -3.89 0.47
N THR A 87 -1.87 -4.77 -0.53
CA THR A 87 -1.16 -6.06 -0.49
C THR A 87 0.33 -5.91 -0.15
N PRO A 88 1.09 -4.94 -0.74
CA PRO A 88 2.49 -4.73 -0.37
C PRO A 88 2.69 -4.27 1.07
N LEU A 89 1.66 -3.69 1.72
CA LEU A 89 1.73 -3.17 3.09
C LEU A 89 1.46 -4.25 4.14
N ILE A 90 0.81 -5.36 3.78
CA ILE A 90 0.38 -6.43 4.70
C ILE A 90 1.54 -6.94 5.58
N PRO A 91 2.73 -7.27 5.05
CA PRO A 91 3.83 -7.74 5.91
C PRO A 91 4.26 -6.71 6.95
N GLY A 92 4.26 -5.43 6.57
CA GLY A 92 4.56 -4.31 7.47
C GLY A 92 3.52 -4.17 8.58
N PHE A 93 2.22 -4.28 8.23
CA PHE A 93 1.13 -4.26 9.20
C PHE A 93 1.21 -5.40 10.21
N ILE A 94 1.54 -6.62 9.75
CA ILE A 94 1.70 -7.78 10.64
C ILE A 94 2.84 -7.53 11.63
N ALA A 95 4.01 -7.12 11.15
CA ALA A 95 5.17 -6.88 12.01
C ALA A 95 4.91 -5.74 13.02
N ALA A 96 4.45 -4.59 12.54
CA ALA A 96 4.18 -3.43 13.37
C ALA A 96 3.08 -3.70 14.41
N GLY A 97 1.99 -4.35 14.00
CA GLY A 97 0.87 -4.72 14.85
C GLY A 97 1.26 -5.71 15.94
N LEU A 98 2.05 -6.74 15.61
CA LEU A 98 2.57 -7.69 16.59
C LEU A 98 3.51 -7.02 17.60
N LEU A 99 4.43 -6.17 17.14
CA LEU A 99 5.33 -5.42 18.02
C LEU A 99 4.57 -4.52 18.98
N LEU A 100 3.58 -3.79 18.47
CA LEU A 100 2.70 -2.95 19.30
C LEU A 100 1.91 -3.80 20.29
N GLY A 101 1.26 -4.86 19.83
CA GLY A 101 0.45 -5.76 20.65
C GLY A 101 1.24 -6.36 21.81
N ILE A 102 2.43 -6.91 21.53
CA ILE A 102 3.33 -7.47 22.55
C ILE A 102 3.76 -6.37 23.53
N ALA A 103 4.19 -5.21 23.03
CA ALA A 103 4.63 -4.11 23.89
C ALA A 103 3.49 -3.59 24.80
N THR A 104 2.27 -3.50 24.27
CA THR A 104 1.09 -3.09 25.05
C THR A 104 0.68 -4.15 26.07
N LEU A 105 0.79 -5.42 25.73
CA LEU A 105 0.46 -6.52 26.64
C LEU A 105 1.44 -6.56 27.81
N ILE A 106 2.75 -6.48 27.55
CA ILE A 106 3.77 -6.43 28.60
C ILE A 106 3.57 -5.20 29.48
N ALA A 107 3.37 -4.01 28.88
CA ALA A 107 3.11 -2.79 29.64
C ALA A 107 1.90 -2.94 30.59
N THR A 108 0.83 -3.56 30.10
CA THR A 108 -0.41 -3.76 30.86
C THR A 108 -0.21 -4.76 32.01
N VAL A 109 0.38 -5.92 31.75
CA VAL A 109 0.63 -6.95 32.77
C VAL A 109 1.56 -6.45 33.86
N MET A 110 2.61 -5.73 33.47
CA MET A 110 3.61 -5.18 34.39
C MET A 110 3.19 -3.86 35.04
N HIS A 111 1.96 -3.39 34.79
CA HIS A 111 1.41 -2.13 35.30
C HIS A 111 2.33 -0.93 35.06
N VAL A 112 3.00 -0.89 33.90
CA VAL A 112 3.97 0.17 33.57
C VAL A 112 3.21 1.48 33.30
N PRO A 113 3.42 2.52 34.13
CA PRO A 113 2.83 3.84 33.89
C PRO A 113 3.27 4.43 32.54
N ALA A 114 2.44 5.27 31.94
CA ALA A 114 2.73 5.88 30.63
C ALA A 114 3.95 6.82 30.65
N ASP A 115 4.22 7.43 31.80
CA ASP A 115 5.31 8.36 32.09
C ASP A 115 6.51 7.69 32.77
N ALA A 116 6.47 6.36 32.91
CA ALA A 116 7.55 5.61 33.54
C ALA A 116 8.85 5.77 32.76
N GLN A 117 9.94 6.04 33.49
CA GLN A 117 11.28 6.17 32.93
C GLN A 117 12.15 4.98 33.35
N GLY A 118 12.99 4.50 32.44
CA GLY A 118 13.93 3.42 32.69
C GLY A 118 13.92 2.36 31.58
N THR A 119 14.78 1.36 31.74
CA THR A 119 15.13 0.40 30.68
C THR A 119 13.91 -0.36 30.12
N LEU A 120 12.96 -0.76 30.97
CA LEU A 120 11.78 -1.50 30.54
C LEU A 120 10.79 -0.60 29.76
N PRO A 121 10.33 0.55 30.27
CA PRO A 121 9.54 1.51 29.49
C PRO A 121 10.21 1.90 28.16
N ASP A 122 11.52 2.13 28.15
CA ASP A 122 12.27 2.50 26.94
C ASP A 122 12.27 1.39 25.90
N ALA A 123 12.48 0.13 26.31
CA ALA A 123 12.39 -1.03 25.42
C ALA A 123 10.97 -1.19 24.83
N LEU A 124 9.93 -1.00 25.65
CA LEU A 124 8.54 -1.06 25.18
C LEU A 124 8.22 0.10 24.22
N ASN A 125 8.72 1.29 24.48
CA ASN A 125 8.58 2.44 23.60
C ASN A 125 9.31 2.24 22.27
N PHE A 126 10.50 1.63 22.30
CA PHE A 126 11.23 1.22 21.10
C PHE A 126 10.41 0.26 20.24
N MET A 127 9.76 -0.75 20.83
CA MET A 127 8.87 -1.64 20.06
C MET A 127 7.66 -0.90 19.47
N LYS A 128 7.08 0.06 20.22
CA LYS A 128 5.93 0.86 19.75
C LYS A 128 6.30 1.82 18.62
N VAL A 129 7.58 2.22 18.48
CA VAL A 129 8.00 3.21 17.47
C VAL A 129 7.76 2.72 16.04
N PHE A 130 7.88 1.42 15.79
CA PHE A 130 7.65 0.83 14.47
C PHE A 130 6.19 0.99 14.01
N SER A 131 5.25 0.80 14.93
CA SER A 131 3.83 1.10 14.66
C SER A 131 3.60 2.58 14.43
N LYS A 132 4.17 3.45 15.27
CA LYS A 132 4.07 4.90 15.05
C LYS A 132 4.58 5.29 13.67
N GLY A 133 5.74 4.77 13.24
CA GLY A 133 6.30 5.03 11.91
C GLY A 133 5.38 4.55 10.79
N LEU A 134 4.88 3.31 10.85
CA LEU A 134 3.97 2.77 9.85
C LEU A 134 2.71 3.62 9.69
N PHE A 135 2.01 3.92 10.80
CA PHE A 135 0.76 4.67 10.74
C PHE A 135 0.95 6.14 10.38
N THR A 136 2.06 6.76 10.81
CA THR A 136 2.38 8.16 10.45
C THR A 136 2.61 8.30 8.94
N PHE A 137 3.32 7.37 8.33
CA PHE A 137 3.66 7.43 6.90
C PHE A 137 2.75 6.57 6.02
N LEU A 138 1.67 6.02 6.58
CA LEU A 138 0.74 5.15 5.88
C LEU A 138 0.20 5.82 4.60
N VAL A 139 -0.18 7.08 4.72
CA VAL A 139 -0.68 7.90 3.62
C VAL A 139 0.32 7.95 2.45
N ILE A 140 1.61 8.12 2.74
CA ILE A 140 2.67 8.17 1.72
C ILE A 140 2.84 6.80 1.06
N LEU A 141 2.87 5.74 1.85
CA LEU A 141 2.99 4.36 1.35
C LEU A 141 1.80 3.97 0.46
N VAL A 142 0.60 4.38 0.86
CA VAL A 142 -0.63 4.20 0.06
C VAL A 142 -0.54 5.00 -1.23
N GLY A 143 -0.13 6.27 -1.19
CA GLY A 143 0.04 7.10 -2.38
C GLY A 143 1.03 6.52 -3.39
N TYR A 144 2.16 5.99 -2.89
CA TYR A 144 3.15 5.31 -3.71
C TYR A 144 2.56 4.09 -4.43
N ASN A 145 1.93 3.19 -3.67
CA ASN A 145 1.34 1.97 -4.22
C ASN A 145 0.14 2.27 -5.13
N ALA A 146 -0.64 3.30 -4.81
CA ALA A 146 -1.79 3.73 -5.60
C ALA A 146 -1.37 4.26 -6.96
N ALA A 147 -0.37 5.15 -7.02
CA ALA A 147 0.15 5.63 -8.30
C ALA A 147 0.65 4.47 -9.18
N GLN A 148 1.39 3.52 -8.62
CA GLN A 148 1.79 2.32 -9.37
C GLN A 148 0.61 1.47 -9.82
N ALA A 149 -0.39 1.26 -8.95
CA ALA A 149 -1.58 0.49 -9.28
C ALA A 149 -2.42 1.12 -10.41
N PHE A 150 -2.36 2.45 -10.55
CA PHE A 150 -3.00 3.19 -11.63
C PHE A 150 -2.10 3.41 -12.86
N GLY A 151 -0.86 2.92 -12.84
CA GLY A 151 0.07 2.96 -13.98
C GLY A 151 0.94 4.22 -14.08
N GLY A 152 1.04 5.00 -13.00
CA GLY A 152 1.97 6.12 -12.88
C GLY A 152 3.20 5.79 -12.04
N THR A 153 4.08 6.78 -11.85
CA THR A 153 5.30 6.62 -11.06
C THR A 153 4.99 6.67 -9.56
N GLY A 154 5.41 5.63 -8.83
CA GLY A 154 5.17 5.53 -7.38
C GLY A 154 5.74 6.72 -6.59
N VAL A 155 6.94 7.20 -6.95
CA VAL A 155 7.57 8.35 -6.28
C VAL A 155 6.72 9.62 -6.44
N ASN A 156 6.15 9.88 -7.62
CA ASN A 156 5.25 11.02 -7.82
C ASN A 156 4.00 10.90 -6.94
N GLY A 157 3.43 9.69 -6.85
CA GLY A 157 2.33 9.38 -5.93
C GLY A 157 2.67 9.64 -4.45
N ALA A 158 3.87 9.25 -4.02
CA ALA A 158 4.34 9.49 -2.66
C ALA A 158 4.51 10.99 -2.35
N ILE A 159 5.05 11.76 -3.30
CA ILE A 159 5.21 13.23 -3.16
C ILE A 159 3.85 13.90 -3.03
N ILE A 160 2.89 13.54 -3.89
CA ILE A 160 1.53 14.08 -3.84
C ILE A 160 0.83 13.70 -2.53
N ALA A 161 1.01 12.46 -2.07
CA ALA A 161 0.47 12.01 -0.78
C ALA A 161 1.07 12.76 0.42
N ALA A 162 2.36 13.12 0.36
CA ALA A 162 3.01 13.88 1.41
C ALA A 162 2.37 15.26 1.62
N LEU A 163 1.76 15.86 0.58
CA LEU A 163 1.01 17.13 0.71
C LEU A 163 -0.18 17.01 1.69
N PHE A 164 -0.71 15.81 1.90
CA PHE A 164 -1.78 15.55 2.87
C PHE A 164 -1.28 15.30 4.29
N LEU A 165 0.04 15.21 4.48
CA LEU A 165 0.70 15.01 5.79
C LEU A 165 1.39 16.29 6.30
N LEU A 166 1.79 17.19 5.39
CA LEU A 166 2.45 18.44 5.74
C LEU A 166 1.55 19.38 6.54
N GLY A 167 2.17 20.15 7.44
CA GLY A 167 1.53 21.29 8.07
C GLY A 167 1.59 22.54 7.19
N TYR A 168 0.53 23.35 7.20
CA TYR A 168 0.45 24.62 6.48
C TYR A 168 0.41 25.79 7.46
N ASN A 169 1.54 25.99 8.15
CA ASN A 169 1.75 27.10 9.06
C ASN A 169 3.13 27.72 8.79
N PRO A 170 3.19 28.96 8.27
CA PRO A 170 4.45 29.63 7.95
C PRO A 170 5.28 30.00 9.19
N ALA A 171 4.66 30.08 10.37
CA ALA A 171 5.35 30.41 11.62
C ALA A 171 5.95 29.19 12.33
N ALA A 172 5.66 27.97 11.86
CA ALA A 172 6.15 26.76 12.50
C ALA A 172 7.66 26.56 12.24
N THR A 173 8.43 26.44 13.32
CA THR A 173 9.90 26.28 13.28
C THR A 173 10.35 24.83 13.50
N THR A 174 9.45 23.95 13.94
CA THR A 174 9.73 22.54 14.24
C THR A 174 8.68 21.64 13.60
N GLY A 175 9.10 20.59 12.91
CA GLY A 175 8.23 19.64 12.20
C GLY A 175 8.33 19.79 10.67
N TYR A 176 7.35 19.23 9.94
CA TYR A 176 7.34 19.23 8.47
C TYR A 176 6.26 20.18 7.96
N TYR A 177 6.65 21.41 7.59
CA TYR A 177 5.74 22.46 7.17
C TYR A 177 6.09 22.99 5.79
N ALA A 178 5.06 23.32 5.01
CA ALA A 178 5.22 23.80 3.64
C ALA A 178 5.70 25.27 3.55
N GLY A 179 5.70 26.01 4.66
CA GLY A 179 6.14 27.41 4.71
C GLY A 179 5.10 28.43 4.22
N PHE A 180 3.88 28.00 3.92
CA PHE A 180 2.73 28.84 3.58
C PHE A 180 1.46 28.32 4.28
N HIS A 181 0.43 29.18 4.35
CA HIS A 181 -0.82 28.88 5.07
C HIS A 181 -2.02 28.64 4.14
N ASP A 182 -2.03 29.26 2.96
CA ASP A 182 -3.11 29.15 1.98
C ASP A 182 -2.57 28.91 0.58
N PHE A 183 -3.42 28.41 -0.31
CA PHE A 183 -3.10 28.27 -1.72
C PHE A 183 -3.72 29.43 -2.50
N PHE A 184 -2.98 30.53 -2.62
CA PHE A 184 -3.45 31.76 -3.28
C PHE A 184 -4.78 32.29 -2.71
N GLY A 185 -4.89 32.34 -1.38
CA GLY A 185 -6.09 32.78 -0.66
C GLY A 185 -7.17 31.70 -0.47
N LEU A 186 -6.93 30.47 -0.95
CA LEU A 186 -7.82 29.33 -0.71
C LEU A 186 -7.35 28.51 0.50
N PRO A 187 -8.26 28.13 1.41
CA PRO A 187 -7.90 27.35 2.59
C PRO A 187 -7.38 25.97 2.20
N ILE A 188 -6.30 25.55 2.84
CA ILE A 188 -5.73 24.22 2.69
C ILE A 188 -6.10 23.40 3.91
N ASP A 189 -6.77 22.27 3.68
CA ASP A 189 -7.17 21.35 4.74
C ASP A 189 -6.60 19.95 4.47
N PRO A 190 -5.36 19.67 4.91
CA PRO A 190 -4.71 18.38 4.69
C PRO A 190 -5.24 17.37 5.72
N ARG A 191 -6.49 16.93 5.60
CA ARG A 191 -7.09 16.00 6.58
C ARG A 191 -6.53 14.57 6.56
N GLY A 192 -5.34 14.33 5.98
CA GLY A 192 -4.71 13.01 5.94
C GLY A 192 -5.61 11.89 5.40
N ASN A 193 -6.67 12.23 4.64
CA ASN A 193 -7.69 11.27 4.27
C ASN A 193 -7.13 10.35 3.18
N ILE A 194 -7.04 9.06 3.49
CA ILE A 194 -6.61 8.01 2.55
C ILE A 194 -7.42 8.08 1.26
N ILE A 195 -8.73 8.37 1.32
CA ILE A 195 -9.57 8.52 0.14
C ILE A 195 -9.09 9.68 -0.75
N GLY A 196 -8.80 10.85 -0.14
CA GLY A 196 -8.27 12.00 -0.86
C GLY A 196 -6.93 11.68 -1.54
N VAL A 197 -6.08 10.95 -0.84
CA VAL A 197 -4.77 10.51 -1.36
C VAL A 197 -4.93 9.51 -2.51
N LEU A 198 -5.87 8.57 -2.43
CA LEU A 198 -6.17 7.63 -3.51
C LEU A 198 -6.66 8.36 -4.76
N ILE A 199 -7.54 9.35 -4.60
CA ILE A 199 -8.03 10.20 -5.70
C ILE A 199 -6.86 11.00 -6.29
N ALA A 200 -6.01 11.59 -5.44
CA ALA A 200 -4.86 12.37 -5.88
C ALA A 200 -3.81 11.51 -6.61
N ALA A 201 -3.53 10.30 -6.11
CA ALA A 201 -2.62 9.36 -6.77
C ALA A 201 -3.18 8.83 -8.09
N TRP A 202 -4.49 8.59 -8.18
CA TRP A 202 -5.16 8.27 -9.45
C TRP A 202 -5.05 9.41 -10.46
N ALA A 203 -5.34 10.65 -10.02
CA ALA A 203 -5.20 11.84 -10.87
C ALA A 203 -3.74 12.01 -11.32
N CYS A 204 -2.77 11.85 -10.39
CA CYS A 204 -1.34 11.87 -10.67
C CYS A 204 -0.97 10.92 -11.80
N ALA A 205 -1.35 9.64 -11.69
CA ALA A 205 -1.04 8.64 -12.69
C ALA A 205 -1.69 8.96 -14.06
N ARG A 206 -2.91 9.51 -14.05
CA ARG A 206 -3.62 9.86 -15.28
C ARG A 206 -3.00 11.07 -15.98
N ILE A 207 -2.61 12.09 -15.20
CA ILE A 207 -1.92 13.30 -15.67
C ILE A 207 -0.53 12.93 -16.19
N GLU A 208 0.21 12.09 -15.47
CA GLU A 208 1.54 11.60 -15.88
C GLU A 208 1.47 10.95 -17.26
N GLY A 209 0.53 10.02 -17.45
CA GLY A 209 0.31 9.39 -18.74
C GLY A 209 -0.19 10.32 -19.84
N MET A 210 -0.74 11.50 -19.52
CA MET A 210 -1.08 12.53 -20.51
C MET A 210 0.14 13.36 -20.88
N VAL A 211 0.84 13.90 -19.89
CA VAL A 211 2.02 14.74 -20.07
C VAL A 211 3.09 13.98 -20.86
N ARG A 212 3.30 12.70 -20.51
CA ARG A 212 4.26 11.81 -21.18
C ARG A 212 4.02 11.67 -22.68
N ARG A 213 2.77 11.77 -23.15
CA ARG A 213 2.44 11.67 -24.58
C ARG A 213 2.87 12.89 -25.41
N PHE A 214 3.09 14.02 -24.75
CA PHE A 214 3.50 15.26 -25.40
C PHE A 214 4.98 15.57 -25.20
N MET A 215 5.71 14.74 -24.44
CA MET A 215 7.10 15.02 -24.07
C MET A 215 8.08 14.45 -25.08
N PRO A 216 9.14 15.19 -25.47
CA PRO A 216 10.25 14.63 -26.24
C PRO A 216 11.01 13.57 -25.42
N ASP A 217 11.50 12.51 -26.08
CA ASP A 217 12.16 11.38 -25.42
C ASP A 217 13.33 11.79 -24.50
N ASP A 218 14.14 12.77 -24.95
CA ASP A 218 15.31 13.24 -24.19
C ASP A 218 14.96 13.91 -22.85
N LEU A 219 13.74 14.44 -22.73
CA LEU A 219 13.30 15.21 -21.56
C LEU A 219 12.16 14.54 -20.80
N ASP A 220 11.65 13.40 -21.29
CA ASP A 220 10.49 12.69 -20.71
C ASP A 220 10.66 12.49 -19.21
N MET A 221 11.77 11.88 -18.79
CA MET A 221 11.97 11.52 -17.39
C MET A 221 11.91 12.73 -16.44
N LEU A 222 12.47 13.87 -16.84
CA LEU A 222 12.55 15.08 -16.01
C LEU A 222 11.27 15.92 -16.10
N LEU A 223 10.88 16.31 -17.32
CA LEU A 223 9.79 17.24 -17.54
C LEU A 223 8.43 16.60 -17.25
N THR A 224 8.25 15.30 -17.56
CA THR A 224 6.99 14.63 -17.27
C THR A 224 6.72 14.63 -15.78
N SER A 225 7.69 14.24 -14.96
CA SER A 225 7.52 14.24 -13.50
C SER A 225 7.29 15.65 -12.95
N LEU A 226 8.07 16.64 -13.40
CA LEU A 226 7.93 18.04 -12.96
C LEU A 226 6.53 18.60 -13.24
N ILE A 227 6.08 18.48 -14.49
CA ILE A 227 4.78 19.02 -14.92
C ILE A 227 3.64 18.25 -14.26
N THR A 228 3.76 16.93 -14.15
CA THR A 228 2.77 16.08 -13.47
C THR A 228 2.59 16.51 -12.02
N LEU A 229 3.69 16.70 -11.29
CA LEU A 229 3.63 17.14 -9.90
C LEU A 229 3.01 18.52 -9.76
N LEU A 230 3.39 19.49 -10.61
CA LEU A 230 2.81 20.84 -10.56
C LEU A 230 1.30 20.85 -10.82
N ILE A 231 0.84 20.16 -11.87
CA ILE A 231 -0.58 20.09 -12.22
C ILE A 231 -1.34 19.33 -11.14
N THR A 232 -0.82 18.20 -10.67
CA THR A 232 -1.50 17.36 -9.68
C THR A 232 -1.54 18.02 -8.31
N ALA A 233 -0.47 18.70 -7.87
CA ALA A 233 -0.46 19.45 -6.62
C ALA A 233 -1.49 20.60 -6.66
N THR A 234 -1.56 21.33 -7.78
CA THR A 234 -2.56 22.38 -7.97
C THR A 234 -3.98 21.81 -7.90
N LEU A 235 -4.23 20.69 -8.59
CA LEU A 235 -5.51 19.98 -8.52
C LEU A 235 -5.82 19.48 -7.09
N ALA A 236 -4.81 19.01 -6.37
CA ALA A 236 -4.95 18.52 -5.02
C ALA A 236 -5.43 19.62 -4.07
N TYR A 237 -4.81 20.81 -4.13
CA TYR A 237 -5.20 21.96 -3.32
C TYR A 237 -6.57 22.52 -3.70
N LEU A 238 -6.82 22.70 -5.00
CA LEU A 238 -8.05 23.37 -5.47
C LEU A 238 -9.30 22.51 -5.37
N ILE A 239 -9.15 21.20 -5.57
CA ILE A 239 -10.31 20.30 -5.75
C ILE A 239 -10.29 19.18 -4.73
N ILE A 240 -9.19 18.44 -4.63
CA ILE A 240 -9.20 17.17 -3.88
C ILE A 240 -9.28 17.39 -2.36
N MET A 241 -8.53 18.35 -1.81
CA MET A 241 -8.57 18.66 -0.38
C MET A 241 -9.94 19.23 0.04
N PRO A 242 -10.54 20.22 -0.65
CA PRO A 242 -11.90 20.68 -0.36
C PRO A 242 -12.95 19.57 -0.44
N LEU A 243 -12.89 18.72 -1.48
CA LEU A 243 -13.77 17.56 -1.59
C LEU A 243 -13.60 16.58 -0.43
N GLY A 244 -12.35 16.37 0.02
CA GLY A 244 -12.05 15.57 1.20
C GLY A 244 -12.66 16.15 2.47
N GLY A 245 -12.64 17.48 2.62
CA GLY A 245 -13.30 18.21 3.69
C GLY A 245 -14.82 17.98 3.71
N TRP A 246 -15.49 18.13 2.54
CA TRP A 246 -16.93 17.89 2.41
C TRP A 246 -17.31 16.44 2.69
N LEU A 247 -16.51 15.49 2.22
CA LEU A 247 -16.73 14.07 2.50
C LEU A 247 -16.62 13.80 4.01
N PHE A 248 -15.64 14.40 4.68
CA PHE A 248 -15.47 14.29 6.13
C PHE A 248 -16.64 14.91 6.91
N GLU A 249 -17.13 16.08 6.51
CA GLU A 249 -18.31 16.70 7.10
C GLU A 249 -19.54 15.82 6.94
N GLY A 250 -19.74 15.24 5.75
CA GLY A 250 -20.81 14.27 5.50
C GLY A 250 -20.71 13.03 6.39
N MET A 251 -19.50 12.48 6.55
CA MET A 251 -19.26 11.36 7.47
C MET A 251 -19.51 11.74 8.92
N SER A 252 -19.09 12.94 9.34
CA SER A 252 -19.28 13.44 10.71
C SER A 252 -20.77 13.64 11.00
N TRP A 253 -21.51 14.20 10.04
CA TRP A 253 -22.96 14.34 10.13
C TRP A 253 -23.64 12.97 10.26
N LEU A 254 -23.25 12.01 9.42
CA LEU A 254 -23.79 10.64 9.46
C LEU A 254 -23.48 9.98 10.82
N PHE A 255 -22.27 10.16 11.33
CA PHE A 255 -21.85 9.62 12.61
C PHE A 255 -22.71 10.17 13.75
N MET A 256 -22.90 11.49 13.82
CA MET A 256 -23.70 12.11 14.88
C MET A 256 -25.16 11.63 14.90
N HIS A 257 -25.78 11.42 13.74
CA HIS A 257 -27.18 11.00 13.64
C HIS A 257 -27.38 9.49 13.84
N LEU A 258 -26.37 8.68 13.51
CA LEU A 258 -26.42 7.24 13.74
C LEU A 258 -26.04 6.89 15.19
N ASN A 259 -25.12 7.63 15.81
CA ASN A 259 -24.67 7.33 17.17
C ASN A 259 -25.72 7.66 18.26
N SER A 260 -26.82 8.33 17.90
CA SER A 260 -27.91 8.67 18.84
C SER A 260 -28.93 7.54 19.05
N ASN A 261 -28.86 6.43 18.31
CA ASN A 261 -29.79 5.29 18.43
C ASN A 261 -29.04 3.95 18.38
N PRO A 262 -29.38 2.94 19.21
CA PRO A 262 -28.79 1.60 19.19
C PRO A 262 -28.65 0.95 17.79
N PHE A 263 -29.62 1.17 16.90
CA PHE A 263 -29.57 0.65 15.53
C PHE A 263 -28.50 1.37 14.68
N GLY A 264 -28.38 2.69 14.83
CA GLY A 264 -27.37 3.46 14.12
C GLY A 264 -25.96 3.14 14.65
N CYS A 265 -25.80 2.87 15.95
CA CYS A 265 -24.54 2.36 16.50
C CYS A 265 -24.16 0.99 15.90
N ALA A 266 -25.13 0.09 15.68
CA ALA A 266 -24.89 -1.20 15.04
C ALA A 266 -24.46 -1.03 13.57
N VAL A 267 -25.09 -0.13 12.83
CA VAL A 267 -24.71 0.22 11.45
C VAL A 267 -23.31 0.84 11.40
N LEU A 268 -23.00 1.74 12.34
CA LEU A 268 -21.67 2.34 12.49
C LEU A 268 -20.60 1.31 12.81
N ALA A 269 -20.87 0.36 13.70
CA ALA A 269 -19.93 -0.72 14.01
C ALA A 269 -19.64 -1.59 12.78
N GLY A 270 -20.68 -1.89 11.97
CA GLY A 270 -20.51 -2.60 10.70
C GLY A 270 -19.70 -1.80 9.66
N LEU A 271 -20.00 -0.52 9.50
CA LEU A 271 -19.26 0.39 8.61
C LEU A 271 -17.81 0.60 9.07
N PHE A 272 -17.56 0.64 10.37
CA PHE A 272 -16.23 0.80 10.95
C PHE A 272 -15.34 -0.41 10.60
N LEU A 273 -15.87 -1.63 10.67
CA LEU A 273 -15.12 -2.83 10.25
C LEU A 273 -14.72 -2.75 8.77
N ILE A 274 -15.58 -2.20 7.92
CA ILE A 274 -15.25 -1.92 6.52
C ILE A 274 -14.16 -0.85 6.49
N ALA A 275 -14.36 0.33 7.08
CA ALA A 275 -13.39 1.41 7.10
C ALA A 275 -11.98 0.97 7.56
N VAL A 276 -11.89 0.16 8.62
CA VAL A 276 -10.62 -0.40 9.13
C VAL A 276 -9.93 -1.33 8.12
N VAL A 277 -10.69 -2.08 7.33
CA VAL A 277 -10.14 -2.91 6.25
C VAL A 277 -9.65 -2.07 5.07
N PHE A 278 -10.28 -0.91 4.84
CA PHE A 278 -9.89 0.03 3.79
C PHE A 278 -8.86 1.08 4.25
N GLY A 279 -8.48 1.07 5.54
CA GLY A 279 -7.55 2.05 6.13
C GLY A 279 -8.24 3.34 6.53
#